data_AF-A0A7C3CKU5-F1
#
_entry.id   AF-A0A7C3CKU5-F1
#
_cell.length_a   1.000
_cell.length_b   1.000
_cell.length_c   1.000
_cell.angle_alpha   90.00
_cell.angle_beta   90.00
_cell.angle_gamma   90.00
#
_symmetry.space_group_name_H-M   'P 1'
#
loop_
_entity.id
_entity.type
_entity.pdbx_description
1 polymer ?
#
loop_
_entity_poly.entity_id
_entity_poly.type
_entity_poly.pdbx_seq_one_letter_code
_entity_poly.pdbx_strand_id
1 'polypeptide(L)'
;MSVEKTRLVICWHMHQPNYVDSSTETYVLPWTYLHAIKDYVDMAAHLEATPDARVVVNFAPVLLEQLDDYAAKIKAWQETGQAIPDPMLNALACPTAHDCFAERELLLSDCLRANEERLVKRYPQFEKLYNYAKQFSHEHELIFYLSEQFICDLLVWYNLAWMAETEKRSNFVIKQLIEKEKNFTVEDRHKLLLVIGELIESVVPRYRRLAERGQVELAFSPYAHPIVPLLLDFESARQAAPEMPLPENKEYPGGKERAIWHFKKGVEVFEAHFGFKPTGCWPSEGGVSDQTLALCEQMGISWVASGGSVLRNSLKSLELEDGTCIHRAYQLEGQGINCFFRDDGLSDLIGFEYSKWHADDAVNNLIHHIENIATACPDKKNTVISIILDGE
;
A
#
# COMPACT_ATOMS: atom_id res chain seq x y z
N MET A 1 3.10 -39.55 -13.67
CA MET A 1 3.15 -39.18 -12.24
C MET A 1 2.78 -37.70 -12.17
N SER A 2 1.75 -37.33 -11.41
CA SER A 2 1.44 -35.91 -11.21
C SER A 2 2.62 -35.25 -10.51
N VAL A 3 3.18 -34.19 -11.09
CA VAL A 3 4.19 -33.37 -10.40
C VAL A 3 3.53 -32.83 -9.14
N GLU A 4 4.07 -33.17 -7.99
CA GLU A 4 3.57 -32.72 -6.69
C GLU A 4 3.86 -31.22 -6.58
N LYS A 5 2.81 -30.40 -6.52
CA LYS A 5 2.92 -28.93 -6.52
C LYS A 5 2.89 -28.39 -5.09
N THR A 6 3.82 -27.49 -4.77
CA THR A 6 3.81 -26.72 -3.51
C THR A 6 2.88 -25.52 -3.63
N ARG A 7 2.18 -25.17 -2.53
CA ARG A 7 1.33 -23.98 -2.49
C ARG A 7 2.18 -22.77 -2.09
N LEU A 8 2.12 -21.73 -2.92
CA LEU A 8 2.70 -20.42 -2.66
C LEU A 8 1.56 -19.42 -2.53
N VAL A 9 1.58 -18.61 -1.47
CA VAL A 9 0.67 -17.49 -1.27
C VAL A 9 1.52 -16.23 -1.25
N ILE A 10 1.33 -15.37 -2.24
CA ILE A 10 1.83 -13.99 -2.22
C ILE A 10 0.67 -13.12 -1.78
N CYS A 11 0.86 -12.37 -0.69
CA CYS A 11 -0.12 -11.47 -0.15
C CYS A 11 0.46 -10.04 -0.14
N TRP A 12 -0.31 -9.09 -0.68
CA TRP A 12 0.06 -7.68 -0.75
C TRP A 12 -0.86 -6.85 0.13
N HIS A 13 -0.28 -6.08 1.04
CA HIS A 13 -1.00 -5.25 2.01
C HIS A 13 -1.03 -3.79 1.54
N MET A 14 -2.15 -3.37 0.95
CA MET A 14 -2.39 -2.00 0.49
C MET A 14 -2.92 -1.17 1.66
N HIS A 15 -2.13 -0.23 2.16
CA HIS A 15 -2.53 0.62 3.28
C HIS A 15 -1.91 2.01 3.19
N GLN A 16 -2.76 3.01 3.42
CA GLN A 16 -2.34 4.38 3.67
C GLN A 16 -3.12 4.89 4.89
N PRO A 17 -2.47 5.59 5.84
CA PRO A 17 -3.16 6.34 6.87
C PRO A 17 -4.20 7.31 6.29
N ASN A 18 -5.12 7.79 7.12
CA ASN A 18 -5.97 8.91 6.72
C ASN A 18 -5.13 10.18 6.63
N TYR A 19 -4.93 10.70 5.42
CA TYR A 19 -4.21 11.95 5.18
C TYR A 19 -5.12 13.19 5.16
N VAL A 20 -6.43 13.06 5.42
CA VAL A 20 -7.31 14.22 5.52
C VAL A 20 -7.21 14.83 6.92
N ASP A 21 -6.81 16.11 6.99
CA ASP A 21 -6.90 16.88 8.23
C ASP A 21 -8.36 17.21 8.53
N SER A 22 -8.88 16.70 9.64
CA SER A 22 -10.29 16.89 10.04
C SER A 22 -10.68 18.34 10.34
N SER A 23 -9.72 19.24 10.55
CA SER A 23 -9.97 20.65 10.87
C SER A 23 -10.04 21.53 9.63
N THR A 24 -9.25 21.22 8.60
CA THR A 24 -9.19 21.99 7.35
C THR A 24 -9.87 21.30 6.17
N GLU A 25 -10.19 20.01 6.29
CA GLU A 25 -10.69 19.13 5.22
C GLU A 25 -9.75 19.07 4.00
N THR A 26 -8.44 19.23 4.24
CA THR A 26 -7.40 19.17 3.20
C THR A 26 -6.50 17.95 3.39
N TYR A 27 -5.99 17.39 2.29
CA TYR A 27 -4.99 16.34 2.35
C TYR A 27 -3.64 16.91 2.79
N VAL A 28 -3.03 16.31 3.81
CA VAL A 28 -1.73 16.74 4.35
C VAL A 28 -0.55 16.16 3.59
N LEU A 29 -0.74 15.00 2.94
CA LEU A 29 0.29 14.32 2.17
C LEU A 29 -0.33 13.63 0.93
N PRO A 30 0.39 13.61 -0.21
CA PRO A 30 -0.14 13.13 -1.49
C PRO A 30 -0.10 11.59 -1.66
N TRP A 31 0.29 10.85 -0.63
CA TRP A 31 0.69 9.44 -0.77
C TRP A 31 -0.42 8.53 -1.30
N THR A 32 -1.68 8.73 -0.89
CA THR A 32 -2.80 7.91 -1.37
C THR A 32 -2.93 7.96 -2.89
N TYR A 33 -2.94 9.15 -3.50
CA TYR A 33 -3.11 9.24 -4.95
C TYR A 33 -1.84 8.83 -5.69
N LEU A 34 -0.65 9.10 -5.13
CA LEU A 34 0.62 8.71 -5.75
C LEU A 34 0.79 7.19 -5.82
N HIS A 35 0.46 6.47 -4.75
CA HIS A 35 0.45 5.01 -4.76
C HIS A 35 -0.68 4.44 -5.63
N ALA A 36 -1.82 5.13 -5.71
CA ALA A 36 -2.89 4.74 -6.63
C ALA A 36 -2.45 4.78 -8.10
N ILE A 37 -1.83 5.87 -8.56
CA ILE A 37 -1.40 6.02 -9.96
C ILE A 37 -0.12 5.24 -10.29
N LYS A 38 0.54 4.65 -9.29
CA LYS A 38 1.77 3.86 -9.41
C LYS A 38 1.49 2.40 -9.09
N ASP A 39 1.56 2.07 -7.80
CA ASP A 39 1.65 0.71 -7.28
C ASP A 39 0.36 -0.05 -7.51
N TYR A 40 -0.78 0.52 -7.11
CA TYR A 40 -2.05 -0.20 -7.16
C TYR A 40 -2.48 -0.45 -8.60
N VAL A 41 -2.23 0.50 -9.51
CA VAL A 41 -2.49 0.38 -10.96
C VAL A 41 -1.54 -0.60 -11.64
N ASP A 42 -0.23 -0.54 -11.38
CA ASP A 42 0.74 -1.45 -12.00
C ASP A 42 0.53 -2.89 -11.53
N MET A 43 0.28 -3.11 -10.23
CA MET A 43 0.03 -4.44 -9.70
C MET A 43 -1.22 -5.09 -10.31
N ALA A 44 -2.31 -4.32 -10.45
CA ALA A 44 -3.50 -4.78 -11.16
C ALA A 44 -3.18 -5.12 -12.62
N ALA A 45 -2.37 -4.30 -13.30
CA ALA A 45 -1.98 -4.53 -14.70
C ALA A 45 -1.17 -5.82 -14.88
N HIS A 46 -0.23 -6.09 -13.97
CA HIS A 46 0.56 -7.32 -13.99
C HIS A 46 -0.29 -8.58 -13.80
N LEU A 47 -1.29 -8.52 -12.92
CA LEU A 47 -2.24 -9.62 -12.70
C LEU A 47 -3.17 -9.81 -13.90
N GLU A 48 -3.69 -8.73 -14.47
CA GLU A 48 -4.51 -8.78 -15.69
C GLU A 48 -3.74 -9.38 -16.88
N ALA A 49 -2.44 -9.10 -16.98
CA ALA A 49 -1.55 -9.62 -18.01
C ALA A 49 -1.10 -11.07 -17.77
N THR A 50 -1.33 -11.62 -16.58
CA THR A 50 -0.89 -12.98 -16.20
C THR A 50 -2.08 -13.82 -15.73
N PRO A 51 -2.90 -14.36 -16.64
CA PRO A 51 -4.23 -14.87 -16.27
C PRO A 51 -4.26 -16.05 -15.29
N ASP A 52 -3.17 -16.81 -15.23
CA ASP A 52 -3.02 -17.97 -14.34
C ASP A 52 -2.48 -17.60 -12.95
N ALA A 53 -1.98 -16.37 -12.77
CA ALA A 53 -1.46 -15.91 -11.48
C ALA A 53 -2.59 -15.81 -10.46
N ARG A 54 -2.28 -16.21 -9.21
CA ARG A 54 -3.19 -16.11 -8.08
C ARG A 54 -2.48 -15.50 -6.90
N VAL A 55 -3.05 -14.45 -6.34
CA VAL A 55 -2.48 -13.72 -5.19
C VAL A 55 -3.59 -13.34 -4.21
N VAL A 56 -3.19 -12.93 -3.02
CA VAL A 56 -4.06 -12.26 -2.06
C VAL A 56 -3.73 -10.77 -2.11
N VAL A 57 -4.75 -9.92 -2.14
CA VAL A 57 -4.57 -8.47 -2.00
C VAL A 57 -5.45 -7.99 -0.86
N ASN A 58 -4.82 -7.43 0.15
CA ASN A 58 -5.48 -6.86 1.30
C ASN A 58 -5.62 -5.35 1.14
N PHE A 59 -6.84 -4.82 1.26
CA PHE A 59 -7.07 -3.38 1.31
C PHE A 59 -7.43 -2.94 2.73
N ALA A 60 -6.71 -1.94 3.25
CA ALA A 60 -7.18 -1.21 4.41
C ALA A 60 -8.47 -0.42 4.06
N PRO A 61 -9.54 -0.53 4.84
CA PRO A 61 -10.80 0.14 4.51
C PRO A 61 -10.69 1.67 4.42
N VAL A 62 -9.88 2.29 5.30
CA VAL A 62 -9.61 3.74 5.23
C VAL A 62 -8.92 4.18 3.94
N LEU A 63 -8.16 3.29 3.29
CA LEU A 63 -7.57 3.59 1.98
C LEU A 63 -8.66 3.63 0.90
N LEU A 64 -9.60 2.68 0.92
CA LEU A 64 -10.69 2.63 -0.06
C LEU A 64 -11.53 3.91 -0.06
N GLU A 65 -11.93 4.39 1.12
CA GLU A 65 -12.70 5.63 1.24
C GLU A 65 -11.91 6.85 0.74
N GLN A 66 -10.59 6.89 0.97
CA GLN A 66 -9.76 7.97 0.44
C GLN A 66 -9.64 7.92 -1.09
N LEU A 67 -9.55 6.74 -1.70
CA LEU A 67 -9.53 6.60 -3.16
C LEU A 67 -10.83 7.12 -3.78
N ASP A 68 -11.98 6.76 -3.20
CA ASP A 68 -13.29 7.25 -3.61
C ASP A 68 -13.41 8.78 -3.44
N ASP A 69 -12.90 9.33 -2.32
CA ASP A 69 -12.90 10.77 -2.07
C ASP A 69 -12.03 11.50 -3.11
N TYR A 70 -10.79 11.06 -3.36
CA TYR A 70 -9.93 11.64 -4.40
C TYR A 70 -10.60 11.62 -5.78
N ALA A 71 -11.17 10.48 -6.18
CA ALA A 71 -11.88 10.36 -7.46
C ALA A 71 -13.05 11.35 -7.54
N ALA A 72 -13.83 11.48 -6.46
CA ALA A 72 -14.94 12.43 -6.39
C ALA A 72 -14.47 13.90 -6.46
N LYS A 73 -13.37 14.27 -5.79
CA LYS A 73 -12.84 15.64 -5.83
C LYS A 73 -12.31 16.00 -7.22
N ILE A 74 -11.59 15.09 -7.88
CA ILE A 74 -11.09 15.32 -9.24
C ILE A 74 -12.25 15.45 -10.23
N LYS A 75 -13.29 14.61 -10.08
CA LYS A 75 -14.51 14.72 -10.88
C LYS A 75 -15.26 16.04 -10.66
N ALA A 76 -15.39 16.48 -9.40
CA ALA A 76 -16.01 17.77 -9.08
C ALA A 76 -15.25 18.95 -9.70
N TRP A 77 -13.91 18.89 -9.69
CA TRP A 77 -13.07 19.84 -10.41
C TRP A 77 -13.37 19.81 -11.92
N GLN A 78 -13.42 18.63 -12.54
CA GLN A 78 -13.69 18.49 -13.97
C GLN A 78 -15.08 19.05 -14.37
N GLU A 79 -16.11 18.83 -13.54
CA GLU A 79 -17.48 19.21 -13.84
C GLU A 79 -17.79 20.67 -13.52
N THR A 80 -17.22 21.21 -12.44
CA THR A 80 -17.64 22.51 -11.88
C THR A 80 -16.49 23.49 -11.64
N GLY A 81 -15.23 23.05 -11.82
CA GLY A 81 -14.06 23.84 -11.49
C GLY A 81 -13.82 23.98 -9.99
N GLN A 82 -14.47 23.16 -9.16
CA GLN A 82 -14.24 23.14 -7.71
C GLN A 82 -12.76 22.86 -7.41
N ALA A 83 -12.19 23.61 -6.46
CA ALA A 83 -10.82 23.39 -6.02
C ALA A 83 -10.65 21.99 -5.41
N ILE A 84 -9.53 21.34 -5.72
CA ILE A 84 -9.21 20.03 -5.17
C ILE A 84 -8.53 20.27 -3.81
N PRO A 85 -8.96 19.63 -2.71
CA PRO A 85 -8.38 19.88 -1.40
C PRO A 85 -7.02 19.18 -1.18
N ASP A 86 -6.30 18.85 -2.26
CA ASP A 86 -4.92 18.37 -2.28
C ASP A 86 -4.02 19.45 -2.91
N PRO A 87 -2.99 19.95 -2.23
CA PRO A 87 -2.15 21.04 -2.75
C PRO A 87 -1.51 20.75 -4.10
N MET A 88 -1.06 19.51 -4.34
CA MET A 88 -0.35 19.11 -5.56
C MET A 88 -1.32 19.00 -6.74
N LEU A 89 -2.47 18.35 -6.55
CA LEU A 89 -3.49 18.22 -7.59
C LEU A 89 -4.18 19.57 -7.87
N ASN A 90 -4.43 20.37 -6.84
CA ASN A 90 -4.96 21.72 -7.02
C ASN A 90 -4.00 22.60 -7.80
N ALA A 91 -2.69 22.43 -7.59
CA ALA A 91 -1.67 23.14 -8.34
C ALA A 91 -1.61 22.71 -9.82
N LEU A 92 -1.93 21.45 -10.15
CA LEU A 92 -2.14 21.03 -11.54
C LEU A 92 -3.40 21.66 -12.14
N ALA A 93 -4.47 21.76 -11.36
CA ALA A 93 -5.76 22.33 -11.76
C ALA A 93 -5.72 23.85 -12.00
N CYS A 94 -4.99 24.60 -11.17
CA CYS A 94 -5.04 26.06 -11.14
C CYS A 94 -4.43 26.70 -12.42
N PRO A 95 -5.17 27.55 -13.16
CA PRO A 95 -4.64 28.20 -14.36
C PRO A 95 -3.58 29.27 -14.10
N THR A 96 -3.59 29.86 -12.91
CA THR A 96 -2.73 30.99 -12.53
C THR A 96 -1.76 30.63 -11.41
N ALA A 97 -0.65 31.36 -11.40
CA ALA A 97 0.52 31.18 -10.57
C ALA A 97 0.24 30.91 -9.08
N HIS A 98 1.09 30.05 -8.53
CA HIS A 98 1.34 29.84 -7.10
C HIS A 98 1.94 31.11 -6.49
N ASP A 99 1.17 32.19 -6.39
CA ASP A 99 1.68 33.52 -6.06
C ASP A 99 2.04 33.69 -4.58
N CYS A 100 1.62 32.75 -3.74
CA CYS A 100 1.98 32.73 -2.34
C CYS A 100 3.30 31.99 -2.10
N PHE A 101 4.19 32.59 -1.30
CA PHE A 101 5.44 31.97 -0.87
C PHE A 101 5.22 30.57 -0.28
N ALA A 102 4.28 30.46 0.66
CA ALA A 102 4.02 29.22 1.39
C ALA A 102 3.55 28.09 0.45
N GLU A 103 2.80 28.43 -0.59
CA GLU A 103 2.37 27.46 -1.60
C GLU A 103 3.55 26.97 -2.44
N ARG A 104 4.40 27.87 -2.92
CA ARG A 104 5.61 27.48 -3.67
C ARG A 104 6.54 26.61 -2.84
N GLU A 105 6.78 27.01 -1.59
CA GLU A 105 7.62 26.26 -0.66
C GLU A 105 7.08 24.85 -0.41
N LEU A 106 5.77 24.72 -0.21
CA LEU A 106 5.10 23.43 -0.05
C LEU A 106 5.28 22.56 -1.31
N LEU A 107 4.99 23.09 -2.50
CA LEU A 107 5.12 22.34 -3.76
C LEU A 107 6.56 21.87 -4.00
N LEU A 108 7.55 22.72 -3.73
CA LEU A 108 8.96 22.34 -3.84
C LEU A 108 9.32 21.25 -2.83
N SER A 109 8.95 21.43 -1.56
CA SER A 109 9.20 20.45 -0.49
C SER A 109 8.61 19.09 -0.83
N ASP A 110 7.37 19.06 -1.32
CA ASP A 110 6.67 17.84 -1.70
C ASP A 110 7.31 17.16 -2.92
N CYS A 111 7.69 17.94 -3.95
CA CYS A 111 8.40 17.43 -5.12
C CYS A 111 9.75 16.80 -4.74
N LEU A 112 10.44 17.36 -3.75
CA LEU A 112 11.74 16.88 -3.28
C LEU A 112 11.66 15.54 -2.53
N ARG A 113 10.47 15.09 -2.11
CA ARG A 113 10.26 13.77 -1.49
C ARG A 113 10.35 12.60 -2.47
N ALA A 114 10.35 12.86 -3.78
CA ALA A 114 10.54 11.82 -4.78
C ALA A 114 11.89 11.11 -4.61
N ASN A 115 11.91 9.78 -4.77
CA ASN A 115 13.15 9.01 -4.66
C ASN A 115 14.15 9.41 -5.77
N GLU A 116 15.31 9.92 -5.36
CA GLU A 116 16.31 10.50 -6.27
C GLU A 116 16.82 9.47 -7.30
N GLU A 117 17.06 8.22 -6.88
CA GLU A 117 17.61 7.19 -7.78
C GLU A 117 16.55 6.57 -8.68
N ARG A 118 15.38 6.24 -8.12
CA ARG A 118 14.37 5.42 -8.80
C ARG A 118 13.32 6.20 -9.57
N LEU A 119 13.12 7.47 -9.23
CA LEU A 119 12.12 8.32 -9.89
C LEU A 119 12.79 9.49 -10.62
N VAL A 120 13.73 10.18 -9.96
CA VAL A 120 14.31 11.43 -10.48
C VAL A 120 15.37 11.17 -11.57
N LYS A 121 16.44 10.43 -11.26
CA LYS A 121 17.59 10.20 -12.16
C LYS A 121 17.28 9.45 -13.46
N ARG A 122 16.06 8.91 -13.57
CA ARG A 122 15.58 8.26 -14.80
C ARG A 122 15.27 9.25 -15.93
N TYR A 123 15.02 10.51 -15.59
CA TYR A 123 14.61 11.53 -16.54
C TYR A 123 15.55 12.74 -16.43
N PRO A 124 16.44 12.98 -17.40
CA PRO A 124 17.46 14.03 -17.31
C PRO A 124 16.89 15.43 -17.05
N GLN A 125 15.74 15.74 -17.64
CA GLN A 125 15.08 17.03 -17.44
C GLN A 125 14.45 17.15 -16.05
N PHE A 126 13.87 16.08 -15.50
CA PHE A 126 13.39 16.09 -14.12
C PHE A 126 14.54 16.20 -13.12
N GLU A 127 15.63 15.43 -13.32
CA GLU A 127 16.83 15.52 -12.48
C GLU A 127 17.39 16.94 -12.42
N LYS A 128 17.44 17.63 -13.57
CA LYS A 128 17.87 19.02 -13.63
C LYS A 128 16.97 19.93 -12.78
N LEU A 129 15.65 19.83 -12.93
CA LEU A 129 14.68 20.62 -12.16
C LEU A 129 14.76 20.31 -10.67
N TYR A 130 14.85 19.03 -10.31
CA TYR A 130 14.98 18.55 -8.94
C TYR A 130 16.24 19.10 -8.27
N ASN A 131 17.39 19.06 -8.94
CA ASN A 131 18.66 19.59 -8.40
C ASN A 131 18.60 21.10 -8.15
N TYR A 132 17.95 21.86 -9.05
CA TYR A 132 17.69 23.27 -8.80
C TYR A 132 16.74 23.46 -7.60
N ALA A 133 15.62 22.75 -7.55
CA ALA A 133 14.68 22.84 -6.43
C ALA A 133 15.36 22.54 -5.09
N LYS A 134 16.25 21.54 -5.05
CA LYS A 134 17.05 21.17 -3.88
C LYS A 134 17.97 22.31 -3.45
N GLN A 135 18.65 22.97 -4.39
CA GLN A 135 19.46 24.15 -4.09
C GLN A 135 18.62 25.29 -3.51
N PHE A 136 17.47 25.60 -4.12
CA PHE A 136 16.58 26.66 -3.65
C PHE A 136 15.93 26.35 -2.30
N SER A 137 15.72 25.07 -1.96
CA SER A 137 15.20 24.67 -0.65
C SER A 137 16.14 24.98 0.52
N HIS A 138 17.42 25.22 0.27
CA HIS A 138 18.39 25.66 1.29
C HIS A 138 18.46 27.18 1.43
N GLU A 139 17.92 27.94 0.46
CA GLU A 139 17.96 29.39 0.40
C GLU A 139 16.53 29.91 0.18
N HIS A 140 15.70 29.82 1.22
CA HIS A 140 14.26 30.11 1.16
C HIS A 140 13.91 31.44 0.48
N GLU A 141 14.70 32.49 0.66
CA GLU A 141 14.49 33.81 0.01
C GLU A 141 14.54 33.75 -1.54
N LEU A 142 15.22 32.74 -2.10
CA LEU A 142 15.36 32.57 -3.54
C LEU A 142 14.14 31.93 -4.22
N ILE A 143 13.19 31.34 -3.47
CA ILE A 143 11.99 30.68 -4.03
C ILE A 143 11.14 31.66 -4.86
N PHE A 144 11.12 32.95 -4.51
CA PHE A 144 10.43 33.98 -5.28
C PHE A 144 11.02 34.25 -6.66
N TYR A 145 12.30 33.94 -6.86
CA TYR A 145 12.97 34.13 -8.15
C TYR A 145 12.71 32.96 -9.11
N LEU A 146 12.10 31.88 -8.64
CA LEU A 146 11.64 30.80 -9.50
C LEU A 146 10.51 31.30 -10.39
N SER A 147 10.64 31.07 -11.69
CA SER A 147 9.56 31.34 -12.62
C SER A 147 8.39 30.40 -12.37
N GLU A 148 7.18 30.85 -12.69
CA GLU A 148 5.99 29.99 -12.66
C GLU A 148 6.19 28.72 -13.49
N GLN A 149 6.77 28.86 -14.69
CA GLN A 149 7.06 27.73 -15.57
C GLN A 149 7.98 26.69 -14.92
N PHE A 150 8.96 27.10 -14.11
CA PHE A 150 9.82 26.16 -13.40
C PHE A 150 9.01 25.29 -12.44
N ILE A 151 8.10 25.90 -11.68
CA ILE A 151 7.25 25.20 -10.70
C ILE A 151 6.28 24.28 -11.43
N CYS A 152 5.65 24.74 -12.51
CA CYS A 152 4.77 23.92 -13.33
C CYS A 152 5.51 22.71 -13.93
N ASP A 153 6.71 22.92 -14.49
CA ASP A 153 7.49 21.83 -15.07
C ASP A 153 7.93 20.82 -14.01
N LEU A 154 8.35 21.29 -12.83
CA LEU A 154 8.72 20.43 -11.71
C LEU A 154 7.52 19.59 -11.22
N LEU A 155 6.36 20.23 -11.07
CA LEU A 155 5.13 19.59 -10.60
C LEU A 155 4.62 18.52 -11.59
N VAL A 156 4.65 18.81 -12.89
CA VAL A 156 4.29 17.83 -13.92
C VAL A 156 5.26 16.65 -13.89
N TRP A 157 6.56 16.91 -13.84
CA TRP A 157 7.55 15.84 -13.79
C TRP A 157 7.45 14.99 -12.53
N TYR A 158 7.14 15.58 -11.37
CA TYR A 158 6.92 14.83 -10.14
C TYR A 158 5.83 13.76 -10.34
N ASN A 159 4.67 14.16 -10.87
CA ASN A 159 3.55 13.26 -11.13
C ASN A 159 3.87 12.24 -12.23
N LEU A 160 4.53 12.65 -13.32
CA LEU A 160 4.96 11.74 -14.40
C LEU A 160 5.98 10.70 -13.90
N ALA A 161 6.89 11.09 -13.01
CA ALA A 161 7.88 10.18 -12.46
C ALA A 161 7.24 9.10 -11.58
N TRP A 162 6.24 9.49 -10.77
CA TRP A 162 5.44 8.57 -9.97
C TRP A 162 4.55 7.64 -10.80
N MET A 163 4.09 8.07 -11.97
CA MET A 163 3.18 7.28 -12.83
C MET A 163 3.63 5.82 -13.02
N ALA A 164 2.66 4.90 -12.97
CA ALA A 164 2.81 3.48 -13.27
C ALA A 164 3.64 3.22 -14.54
N GLU A 165 4.53 2.23 -14.51
CA GLU A 165 5.36 1.84 -15.66
C GLU A 165 4.52 1.28 -16.81
N THR A 166 3.42 0.60 -16.50
CA THR A 166 2.46 0.16 -17.52
C THR A 166 1.82 1.35 -18.22
N GLU A 167 1.40 2.38 -17.47
CA GLU A 167 0.81 3.61 -18.01
C GLU A 167 1.80 4.44 -18.82
N LYS A 168 3.05 4.59 -18.35
CA LYS A 168 4.13 5.22 -19.14
C LYS A 168 4.32 4.53 -20.51
N ARG A 169 4.04 3.22 -20.61
CA ARG A 169 4.20 2.42 -21.84
C ARG A 169 2.95 2.30 -22.69
N SER A 170 1.75 2.51 -22.15
CA SER A 170 0.49 2.31 -22.87
C SER A 170 -0.28 3.61 -23.09
N ASN A 171 -0.26 4.53 -22.13
CA ASN A 171 -1.09 5.73 -22.12
C ASN A 171 -0.52 6.80 -23.05
N PHE A 172 -1.29 7.18 -24.06
CA PHE A 172 -0.89 8.13 -25.08
C PHE A 172 -0.58 9.52 -24.51
N VAL A 173 -1.41 10.01 -23.58
CA VAL A 173 -1.23 11.34 -22.97
C VAL A 173 0.07 11.38 -22.17
N ILE A 174 0.31 10.37 -21.33
CA ILE A 174 1.53 10.28 -20.51
C ILE A 174 2.78 10.25 -21.37
N LYS A 175 2.78 9.48 -22.46
CA LYS A 175 3.91 9.47 -23.42
C LYS A 175 4.17 10.84 -24.02
N GLN A 176 3.12 11.52 -24.51
CA GLN A 176 3.26 12.85 -25.09
C GLN A 176 3.83 13.86 -24.10
N LEU A 177 3.40 13.79 -22.83
CA LEU A 177 3.92 14.66 -21.78
C LEU A 177 5.39 14.37 -21.46
N ILE A 178 5.78 13.10 -21.38
CA ILE A 178 7.19 12.71 -21.19
C ILE A 178 8.05 13.19 -22.37
N GLU A 179 7.59 13.01 -23.61
CA GLU A 179 8.27 13.45 -24.84
C GLU A 179 8.38 14.97 -24.95
N LYS A 180 7.40 15.71 -24.41
CA LYS A 180 7.40 17.18 -24.41
C LYS A 180 8.50 17.77 -23.53
N GLU A 181 8.86 17.07 -22.45
CA GLU A 181 9.92 17.37 -21.47
C GLU A 181 9.80 18.67 -20.66
N LYS A 182 9.30 19.78 -21.22
CA LYS A 182 9.31 21.11 -20.59
C LYS A 182 8.28 22.05 -21.20
N ASN A 183 8.14 23.22 -20.60
CA ASN A 183 7.16 24.24 -21.01
C ASN A 183 5.73 23.66 -21.01
N PHE A 184 5.38 22.93 -19.96
CA PHE A 184 4.05 22.39 -19.79
C PHE A 184 3.04 23.51 -19.62
N THR A 185 1.98 23.46 -20.42
CA THR A 185 0.90 24.44 -20.43
C THR A 185 -0.18 24.05 -19.42
N VAL A 186 -1.14 24.94 -19.18
CA VAL A 186 -2.35 24.63 -18.41
C VAL A 186 -3.08 23.41 -18.99
N GLU A 187 -3.18 23.32 -20.32
CA GLU A 187 -3.85 22.20 -20.99
C GLU A 187 -3.13 20.87 -20.73
N ASP A 188 -1.79 20.87 -20.70
CA ASP A 188 -1.00 19.67 -20.38
C ASP A 188 -1.21 19.21 -18.94
N ARG A 189 -1.23 20.16 -17.99
CA ARG A 189 -1.50 19.87 -16.58
C ARG A 189 -2.90 19.30 -16.37
N HIS A 190 -3.90 19.86 -17.05
CA HIS A 190 -5.27 19.36 -17.01
C HIS A 190 -5.39 17.97 -17.62
N LYS A 191 -4.73 17.70 -18.76
CA LYS A 191 -4.67 16.35 -19.35
C LYS A 191 -4.05 15.34 -18.38
N LEU A 192 -2.95 15.71 -17.70
CA LEU A 192 -2.34 14.86 -16.68
C LEU A 192 -3.31 14.58 -15.52
N LEU A 193 -3.97 15.63 -15.01
CA LEU A 193 -4.93 15.51 -13.90
C LEU A 193 -6.13 14.62 -14.26
N LEU A 194 -6.61 14.67 -15.52
CA LEU A 194 -7.64 13.76 -16.01
C LEU A 194 -7.18 12.30 -15.98
N VAL A 195 -5.96 12.02 -16.46
CA VAL A 195 -5.38 10.67 -16.39
C VAL A 195 -5.24 10.21 -14.94
N ILE A 196 -4.78 11.07 -14.03
CA ILE A 196 -4.69 10.75 -12.59
C ILE A 196 -6.07 10.35 -12.04
N GLY A 197 -7.12 11.12 -12.35
CA GLY A 197 -8.50 10.82 -11.93
C GLY A 197 -8.99 9.47 -12.47
N GLU A 198 -8.80 9.22 -13.76
CA GLU A 198 -9.16 7.94 -14.41
C GLU A 198 -8.46 6.75 -13.75
N LEU A 199 -7.17 6.89 -13.43
CA LEU A 199 -6.39 5.83 -12.80
C LEU A 199 -6.87 5.52 -11.38
N ILE A 200 -7.09 6.54 -10.55
CA ILE A 200 -7.60 6.38 -9.19
C ILE A 200 -8.98 5.71 -9.21
N GLU A 201 -9.90 6.21 -10.04
CA GLU A 201 -11.25 5.64 -10.20
C GLU A 201 -11.21 4.18 -10.67
N SER A 202 -10.17 3.80 -11.43
CA SER A 202 -10.04 2.44 -11.96
C SER A 202 -9.60 1.39 -10.93
N VAL A 203 -8.95 1.78 -9.81
CA VAL A 203 -8.31 0.84 -8.87
C VAL A 203 -9.30 -0.19 -8.34
N VAL A 204 -10.34 0.25 -7.64
CA VAL A 204 -11.31 -0.65 -6.99
C VAL A 204 -12.03 -1.55 -8.00
N PRO A 205 -12.57 -1.03 -9.13
CA PRO A 205 -13.19 -1.87 -10.15
C PRO A 205 -12.25 -2.93 -10.76
N ARG A 206 -10.96 -2.63 -10.94
CA ARG A 206 -9.98 -3.60 -11.47
C ARG A 206 -9.77 -4.77 -10.51
N TYR A 207 -9.51 -4.49 -9.24
CA TYR A 207 -9.35 -5.51 -8.21
C TYR A 207 -10.63 -6.34 -8.00
N ARG A 208 -11.81 -5.71 -8.07
CA ARG A 208 -13.09 -6.43 -8.03
C ARG A 208 -13.20 -7.45 -9.17
N ARG A 209 -12.89 -7.04 -10.41
CA ARG A 209 -12.91 -7.96 -11.56
C ARG A 209 -11.87 -9.07 -11.47
N LEU A 210 -10.68 -8.78 -10.93
CA LEU A 210 -9.65 -9.78 -10.66
C LEU A 210 -10.15 -10.82 -9.64
N ALA A 211 -10.90 -10.39 -8.63
CA ALA A 211 -11.52 -11.28 -7.66
C ALA A 211 -12.66 -12.13 -8.24
N GLU A 212 -13.54 -11.53 -9.03
CA GLU A 212 -14.63 -12.24 -9.74
C GLU A 212 -14.09 -13.34 -10.68
N ARG A 213 -12.89 -13.15 -11.23
CA ARG A 213 -12.19 -14.13 -12.08
C ARG A 213 -11.41 -15.18 -11.29
N GLY A 214 -11.32 -15.05 -9.96
CA GLY A 214 -10.56 -15.96 -9.10
C GLY A 214 -9.03 -15.81 -9.18
N GLN A 215 -8.53 -14.69 -9.71
CA GLN A 215 -7.10 -14.36 -9.73
C GLN A 215 -6.65 -13.70 -8.43
N VAL A 216 -7.54 -12.99 -7.76
CA VAL A 216 -7.25 -12.30 -6.51
C VAL A 216 -8.23 -12.74 -5.43
N GLU A 217 -7.73 -13.18 -4.29
CA GLU A 217 -8.53 -13.14 -3.07
C GLU A 217 -8.40 -11.74 -2.46
N LEU A 218 -9.53 -11.05 -2.26
CA LEU A 218 -9.53 -9.75 -1.60
C LEU A 218 -9.75 -9.93 -0.10
N ALA A 219 -8.77 -9.49 0.69
CA ALA A 219 -8.79 -9.46 2.14
C ALA A 219 -8.88 -8.02 2.66
N PHE A 220 -9.10 -7.87 3.97
CA PHE A 220 -9.21 -6.56 4.60
C PHE A 220 -8.43 -6.47 5.92
N SER A 221 -8.19 -5.24 6.36
CA SER A 221 -7.69 -4.93 7.71
C SER A 221 -8.78 -4.24 8.54
N PRO A 222 -8.68 -4.23 9.88
CA PRO A 222 -9.60 -3.44 10.70
C PRO A 222 -9.59 -1.96 10.28
N TYR A 223 -10.76 -1.30 10.30
CA TYR A 223 -11.05 -0.07 9.55
C TYR A 223 -9.94 1.00 9.47
N ALA A 224 -9.43 1.46 10.61
CA ALA A 224 -8.43 2.54 10.68
C ALA A 224 -7.03 2.01 11.01
N HIS A 225 -6.77 0.73 10.68
CA HIS A 225 -5.51 0.06 10.95
C HIS A 225 -5.01 0.14 12.42
N PRO A 226 -5.87 -0.03 13.45
CA PRO A 226 -5.43 -0.03 14.85
C PRO A 226 -4.60 -1.27 15.19
N ILE A 227 -3.67 -1.14 16.14
CA ILE A 227 -3.01 -2.30 16.76
C ILE A 227 -4.02 -2.99 17.70
N VAL A 228 -4.84 -3.88 17.14
CA VAL A 228 -5.97 -4.53 17.83
C VAL A 228 -5.58 -5.20 19.15
N PRO A 229 -4.44 -5.93 19.25
CA PRO A 229 -4.03 -6.50 20.54
C PRO A 229 -3.98 -5.48 21.67
N LEU A 230 -3.49 -4.26 21.40
CA LEU A 230 -3.39 -3.19 22.40
C LEU A 230 -4.72 -2.48 22.69
N LEU A 231 -5.69 -2.53 21.77
CA LEU A 231 -7.06 -2.12 22.08
C LEU A 231 -7.71 -3.11 23.05
N LEU A 232 -7.41 -4.40 22.91
CA LEU A 232 -8.03 -5.44 23.73
C LEU A 232 -7.36 -5.57 25.10
N ASP A 233 -6.03 -5.56 25.15
CA ASP A 233 -5.25 -5.76 26.36
C ASP A 233 -3.81 -5.21 26.20
N PHE A 234 -3.41 -4.26 27.04
CA PHE A 234 -2.03 -3.73 27.02
C PHE A 234 -0.98 -4.77 27.43
N GLU A 235 -1.34 -5.77 28.25
CA GLU A 235 -0.41 -6.84 28.63
C GLU A 235 0.00 -7.70 27.43
N SER A 236 -0.76 -7.67 26.32
CA SER A 236 -0.35 -8.31 25.05
C SER A 236 1.00 -7.78 24.54
N ALA A 237 1.37 -6.53 24.84
CA ALA A 237 2.68 -5.98 24.48
C ALA A 237 3.84 -6.77 25.10
N ARG A 238 3.66 -7.26 26.34
CA ARG A 238 4.68 -8.03 27.05
C ARG A 238 4.86 -9.45 26.53
N GLN A 239 3.87 -9.96 25.80
CA GLN A 239 4.02 -11.24 25.10
C GLN A 239 5.05 -11.14 23.96
N ALA A 240 5.14 -9.97 23.32
CA ALA A 240 6.15 -9.70 22.29
C ALA A 240 7.47 -9.17 22.89
N ALA A 241 7.41 -8.28 23.88
CA ALA A 241 8.59 -7.75 24.57
C ALA A 241 8.37 -7.71 26.09
N PRO A 242 8.87 -8.70 26.86
CA PRO A 242 8.55 -8.88 28.28
C PRO A 242 8.78 -7.65 29.17
N GLU A 243 9.81 -6.86 28.89
CA GLU A 243 10.18 -5.68 29.69
C GLU A 243 9.52 -4.38 29.20
N MET A 244 8.51 -4.45 28.32
CA MET A 244 7.89 -3.25 27.77
C MET A 244 7.18 -2.45 28.88
N PRO A 245 7.47 -1.14 29.02
CA PRO A 245 6.70 -0.28 29.91
C PRO A 245 5.27 -0.17 29.38
N LEU A 246 4.29 -0.40 30.26
CA LEU A 246 2.88 -0.29 29.92
C LEU A 246 2.32 1.06 30.38
N PRO A 247 1.23 1.55 29.77
CA PRO A 247 0.52 2.72 30.25
C PRO A 247 0.07 2.58 31.72
N GLU A 248 -0.08 3.69 32.43
CA GLU A 248 -0.63 3.69 33.80
C GLU A 248 -2.07 3.18 33.86
N ASN A 249 -2.82 3.40 32.77
CA ASN A 249 -4.17 2.88 32.61
C ASN A 249 -4.13 1.37 32.38
N LYS A 250 -5.00 0.63 33.07
CA LYS A 250 -5.06 -0.83 32.97
C LYS A 250 -5.59 -1.34 31.62
N GLU A 251 -6.42 -0.55 30.96
CA GLU A 251 -7.09 -0.93 29.72
C GLU A 251 -7.28 0.28 28.81
N TYR A 252 -7.48 0.01 27.52
CA TYR A 252 -7.87 1.05 26.57
C TYR A 252 -9.34 1.42 26.79
N PRO A 253 -9.71 2.70 26.94
CA PRO A 253 -11.10 3.11 27.17
C PRO A 253 -12.06 2.64 26.07
N GLY A 254 -12.93 1.68 26.40
CA GLY A 254 -13.86 1.04 25.46
C GLY A 254 -13.16 0.17 24.40
N GLY A 255 -12.00 -0.37 24.74
CA GLY A 255 -11.10 -1.05 23.81
C GLY A 255 -11.74 -2.21 23.03
N LYS A 256 -12.49 -3.07 23.72
CA LYS A 256 -13.22 -4.18 23.09
C LYS A 256 -14.31 -3.68 22.15
N GLU A 257 -15.11 -2.71 22.58
CA GLU A 257 -16.17 -2.12 21.75
C GLU A 257 -15.59 -1.44 20.51
N ARG A 258 -14.46 -0.76 20.64
CA ARG A 258 -13.74 -0.12 19.54
C ARG A 258 -13.12 -1.14 18.58
N ALA A 259 -12.51 -2.20 19.10
CA ALA A 259 -12.00 -3.29 18.26
C ALA A 259 -13.14 -3.91 17.42
N ILE A 260 -14.27 -4.25 18.05
CA ILE A 260 -15.47 -4.74 17.37
C ILE A 260 -15.95 -3.74 16.32
N TRP A 261 -15.97 -2.44 16.65
CA TRP A 261 -16.37 -1.39 15.71
C TRP A 261 -15.44 -1.35 14.48
N HIS A 262 -14.12 -1.42 14.67
CA HIS A 262 -13.16 -1.42 13.56
C HIS A 262 -13.33 -2.64 12.63
N PHE A 263 -13.62 -3.82 13.18
CA PHE A 263 -13.94 -4.99 12.35
C PHE A 263 -15.26 -4.79 11.58
N LYS A 264 -16.34 -4.39 12.27
CA LYS A 264 -17.65 -4.20 11.64
C LYS A 264 -17.62 -3.12 10.56
N LYS A 265 -17.06 -1.95 10.87
CA LYS A 265 -16.92 -0.85 9.91
C LYS A 265 -15.99 -1.24 8.76
N GLY A 266 -14.92 -1.99 9.04
CA GLY A 266 -14.02 -2.49 8.01
C GLY A 266 -14.71 -3.42 7.01
N VAL A 267 -15.52 -4.36 7.51
CA VAL A 267 -16.35 -5.24 6.65
C VAL A 267 -17.39 -4.45 5.88
N GLU A 268 -18.07 -3.49 6.51
CA GLU A 268 -19.08 -2.64 5.86
C GLU A 268 -18.48 -1.87 4.68
N VAL A 269 -17.34 -1.21 4.88
CA VAL A 269 -16.64 -0.45 3.84
C VAL A 269 -16.13 -1.39 2.75
N PHE A 270 -15.50 -2.50 3.11
CA PHE A 270 -15.05 -3.50 2.13
C PHE A 270 -16.22 -4.00 1.26
N GLU A 271 -17.34 -4.37 1.87
CA GLU A 271 -18.52 -4.89 1.16
C GLU A 271 -19.15 -3.83 0.26
N ALA A 272 -19.17 -2.55 0.67
CA ALA A 272 -19.61 -1.45 -0.19
C ALA A 272 -18.74 -1.28 -1.44
N HIS A 273 -17.41 -1.47 -1.31
CA HIS A 273 -16.47 -1.30 -2.42
C HIS A 273 -16.30 -2.54 -3.29
N PHE A 274 -16.48 -3.76 -2.77
CA PHE A 274 -16.24 -4.99 -3.55
C PHE A 274 -17.50 -5.81 -3.83
N GLY A 275 -18.60 -5.55 -3.13
CA GLY A 275 -19.89 -6.20 -3.35
C GLY A 275 -20.02 -7.59 -2.71
N PHE A 276 -19.05 -7.99 -1.89
CA PHE A 276 -19.07 -9.24 -1.12
C PHE A 276 -18.31 -9.08 0.20
N LYS A 277 -18.48 -10.02 1.13
CA LYS A 277 -17.80 -10.01 2.43
C LYS A 277 -16.41 -10.63 2.35
N PRO A 278 -15.40 -10.07 3.04
CA PRO A 278 -14.06 -10.65 3.07
C PRO A 278 -14.04 -11.92 3.92
N THR A 279 -13.24 -12.91 3.50
CA THR A 279 -12.99 -14.16 4.25
C THR A 279 -11.68 -14.14 5.01
N GLY A 280 -10.73 -13.34 4.55
CA GLY A 280 -9.40 -13.18 5.12
C GLY A 280 -9.18 -11.83 5.78
N CYS A 281 -8.35 -11.80 6.80
CA CYS A 281 -7.95 -10.56 7.46
C CYS A 281 -6.43 -10.47 7.59
N TRP A 282 -5.87 -9.31 7.26
CA TRP A 282 -4.54 -8.91 7.71
C TRP A 282 -4.71 -7.94 8.88
N PRO A 283 -4.57 -8.39 10.15
CA PRO A 283 -4.54 -7.48 11.28
C PRO A 283 -3.42 -6.45 11.09
N SER A 284 -3.64 -5.23 11.53
CA SER A 284 -2.69 -4.11 11.40
C SER A 284 -1.30 -4.52 11.88
N GLU A 285 -0.27 -4.31 11.05
CA GLU A 285 1.12 -4.71 11.30
C GLU A 285 1.33 -6.22 11.56
N GLY A 286 0.38 -7.06 11.15
CA GLY A 286 0.37 -8.49 11.50
C GLY A 286 0.17 -8.74 13.00
N GLY A 287 -0.29 -7.75 13.76
CA GLY A 287 -0.43 -7.82 15.22
C GLY A 287 -1.58 -8.73 15.63
N VAL A 288 -1.26 -9.82 16.33
CA VAL A 288 -2.23 -10.79 16.84
C VAL A 288 -2.00 -11.12 18.31
N SER A 289 -3.08 -11.54 18.97
CA SER A 289 -3.12 -12.12 20.31
C SER A 289 -4.26 -13.12 20.37
N ASP A 290 -4.31 -13.99 21.38
CA ASP A 290 -5.40 -14.97 21.54
C ASP A 290 -6.79 -14.31 21.49
N GLN A 291 -6.93 -13.14 22.12
CA GLN A 291 -8.16 -12.35 22.12
C GLN A 291 -8.48 -11.76 20.73
N THR A 292 -7.44 -11.37 19.98
CA THR A 292 -7.61 -10.89 18.59
C THR A 292 -8.11 -12.00 17.69
N LEU A 293 -7.52 -13.21 17.79
CA LEU A 293 -7.94 -14.37 16.99
C LEU A 293 -9.38 -14.81 17.33
N ALA A 294 -9.72 -14.84 18.61
CA ALA A 294 -11.08 -15.14 19.06
C ALA A 294 -12.09 -14.11 18.54
N LEU A 295 -11.72 -12.82 18.50
CA LEU A 295 -12.56 -11.77 17.92
C LEU A 295 -12.72 -11.95 16.40
N CYS A 296 -11.64 -12.27 15.68
CA CYS A 296 -11.70 -12.54 14.24
C CYS A 296 -12.66 -13.70 13.92
N GLU A 297 -12.57 -14.82 14.67
CA GLU A 297 -13.46 -15.96 14.52
C GLU A 297 -14.93 -15.59 14.79
N GLN A 298 -15.20 -14.79 15.83
CA GLN A 298 -16.55 -14.28 16.13
C GLN A 298 -17.12 -13.40 15.00
N MET A 299 -16.25 -12.71 14.24
CA MET A 299 -16.64 -11.91 13.08
C MET A 299 -16.80 -12.74 11.79
N GLY A 300 -16.57 -14.05 11.84
CA GLY A 300 -16.70 -14.95 10.69
C GLY A 300 -15.49 -14.97 9.76
N ILE A 301 -14.34 -14.47 10.22
CA ILE A 301 -13.09 -14.50 9.45
C ILE A 301 -12.53 -15.93 9.49
N SER A 302 -12.14 -16.45 8.32
CA SER A 302 -11.68 -17.84 8.16
C SER A 302 -10.17 -17.99 8.25
N TRP A 303 -9.42 -16.92 7.93
CA TRP A 303 -7.97 -16.91 8.09
C TRP A 303 -7.43 -15.52 8.42
N VAL A 304 -6.29 -15.51 9.11
CA VAL A 304 -5.47 -14.32 9.36
C VAL A 304 -4.02 -14.54 8.94
N ALA A 305 -3.29 -13.45 8.73
CA ALA A 305 -1.86 -13.51 8.52
C ALA A 305 -1.08 -12.62 9.49
N SER A 306 0.15 -13.05 9.82
CA SER A 306 1.03 -12.41 10.81
C SER A 306 2.52 -12.61 10.46
N GLY A 307 3.42 -11.99 11.23
CA GLY A 307 4.87 -12.05 11.01
C GLY A 307 5.53 -13.33 11.53
N GLY A 308 6.67 -13.73 10.93
CA GLY A 308 7.40 -14.93 11.36
C GLY A 308 7.93 -14.84 12.80
N SER A 309 8.20 -13.63 13.29
CA SER A 309 8.59 -13.38 14.69
C SER A 309 7.51 -13.76 15.69
N VAL A 310 6.23 -13.53 15.36
CA VAL A 310 5.09 -13.91 16.20
C VAL A 310 5.05 -15.42 16.35
N LEU A 311 5.14 -16.17 15.25
CA LEU A 311 5.17 -17.64 15.28
C LEU A 311 6.33 -18.17 16.13
N ARG A 312 7.55 -17.66 15.91
CA ARG A 312 8.74 -18.10 16.65
C ARG A 312 8.58 -17.85 18.15
N ASN A 313 8.05 -16.70 18.54
CA ASN A 313 7.79 -16.38 19.95
C ASN A 313 6.71 -17.28 20.55
N SER A 314 5.63 -17.57 19.81
CA SER A 314 4.56 -18.47 20.25
C SER A 314 5.03 -19.93 20.40
N LEU A 315 5.86 -20.44 19.49
CA LEU A 315 6.40 -21.80 19.61
C LEU A 315 7.36 -21.92 20.79
N LYS A 316 8.21 -20.90 20.98
CA LYS A 316 9.14 -20.83 22.11
C LYS A 316 8.41 -20.78 23.45
N SER A 317 7.31 -20.02 23.56
CA SER A 317 6.54 -19.93 24.81
C SER A 317 5.82 -21.23 25.17
N LEU A 318 5.53 -22.07 24.17
CA LEU A 318 4.93 -23.40 24.34
C LEU A 318 5.96 -24.52 24.49
N GLU A 319 7.26 -24.19 24.53
CA GLU A 319 8.37 -25.16 24.52
C GLU A 319 8.29 -26.16 23.35
N LEU A 320 7.69 -25.75 22.24
CA LEU A 320 7.61 -26.52 21.02
C LEU A 320 8.85 -26.23 20.19
N GLU A 321 9.56 -27.29 19.78
CA GLU A 321 10.63 -27.14 18.79
C GLU A 321 10.03 -26.62 17.48
N ASP A 322 10.76 -25.73 16.81
CA ASP A 322 10.50 -25.42 15.40
C ASP A 322 10.56 -26.76 14.65
N GLY A 323 9.41 -27.29 14.26
CA GLY A 323 9.36 -28.45 13.39
C GLY A 323 10.18 -28.17 12.13
N THR A 324 10.55 -29.19 11.37
CA THR A 324 11.39 -29.06 10.17
C THR A 324 10.84 -28.12 9.09
N CYS A 325 9.59 -27.64 9.21
CA CYS A 325 8.95 -26.73 8.27
C CYS A 325 7.92 -25.82 8.98
N ILE A 326 8.11 -24.50 8.89
CA ILE A 326 7.17 -23.48 9.38
C ILE A 326 6.08 -23.11 8.36
N HIS A 327 6.21 -23.60 7.12
CA HIS A 327 5.36 -23.20 5.99
C HIS A 327 4.07 -24.01 5.96
N ARG A 328 3.13 -23.69 6.84
CA ARG A 328 1.82 -24.34 6.95
C ARG A 328 0.80 -23.40 7.61
N ALA A 329 -0.46 -23.77 7.56
CA ALA A 329 -1.48 -23.14 8.39
C ALA A 329 -1.30 -23.59 9.86
N TYR A 330 -1.46 -22.65 10.78
CA TYR A 330 -1.49 -22.89 12.22
C TYR A 330 -2.89 -22.59 12.76
N GLN A 331 -3.29 -23.27 13.81
CA GLN A 331 -4.52 -23.00 14.54
C GLN A 331 -4.21 -22.98 16.03
N LEU A 332 -4.79 -22.04 16.75
CA LEU A 332 -4.76 -22.06 18.21
C LEU A 332 -5.70 -23.15 18.71
N GLU A 333 -5.32 -23.88 19.76
CA GLU A 333 -6.16 -24.92 20.32
C GLU A 333 -7.54 -24.36 20.72
N GLY A 334 -8.61 -25.02 20.28
CA GLY A 334 -9.98 -24.59 20.53
C GLY A 334 -10.52 -23.51 19.60
N GLN A 335 -9.73 -23.03 18.62
CA GLN A 335 -10.18 -22.09 17.58
C GLN A 335 -10.11 -22.73 16.18
N GLY A 336 -11.06 -22.38 15.30
CA GLY A 336 -11.13 -22.87 13.93
C GLY A 336 -10.45 -21.98 12.89
N ILE A 337 -9.95 -20.81 13.28
CA ILE A 337 -9.33 -19.84 12.36
C ILE A 337 -7.91 -20.26 11.96
N ASN A 338 -7.59 -20.18 10.67
CA ASN A 338 -6.25 -20.48 10.17
C ASN A 338 -5.34 -19.24 10.26
N CYS A 339 -4.17 -19.41 10.86
CA CYS A 339 -3.11 -18.39 10.89
C CYS A 339 -2.00 -18.78 9.91
N PHE A 340 -1.66 -17.87 9.01
CA PHE A 340 -0.51 -17.98 8.12
C PHE A 340 0.58 -17.00 8.55
N PHE A 341 1.83 -17.45 8.55
CA PHE A 341 2.94 -16.63 8.97
C PHE A 341 3.87 -16.34 7.80
N ARG A 342 4.25 -15.06 7.69
CA ARG A 342 5.21 -14.55 6.71
C ARG A 342 6.53 -15.31 6.82
N ASP A 343 7.07 -15.73 5.68
CA ASP A 343 8.49 -16.02 5.55
C ASP A 343 9.24 -14.67 5.50
N ASP A 344 9.83 -14.28 6.62
CA ASP A 344 10.54 -13.01 6.75
C ASP A 344 11.66 -12.90 5.70
N GLY A 345 12.41 -13.97 5.47
CA GLY A 345 13.56 -13.97 4.56
C GLY A 345 13.15 -13.77 3.09
N LEU A 346 12.20 -14.56 2.61
CA LEU A 346 11.69 -14.41 1.23
C LEU A 346 11.03 -13.05 1.00
N SER A 347 10.29 -12.57 2.00
CA SER A 347 9.60 -11.29 1.90
C SER A 347 10.61 -10.13 1.92
N ASP A 348 11.61 -10.16 2.79
CA ASP A 348 12.64 -9.12 2.87
C ASP A 348 13.50 -9.07 1.60
N LEU A 349 13.75 -10.21 0.96
CA LEU A 349 14.43 -10.25 -0.34
C LEU A 349 13.67 -9.44 -1.39
N ILE A 350 12.35 -9.59 -1.48
CA ILE A 350 11.51 -8.82 -2.40
C ILE A 350 11.45 -7.35 -2.01
N GLY A 351 11.18 -7.06 -0.74
CA GLY A 351 10.99 -5.69 -0.24
C GLY A 351 12.25 -4.83 -0.30
N PHE A 352 13.43 -5.40 -0.05
CA PHE A 352 14.64 -4.60 0.22
C PHE A 352 15.84 -4.90 -0.69
N GLU A 353 15.96 -6.11 -1.23
CA GLU A 353 17.16 -6.53 -1.96
C GLU A 353 16.96 -6.60 -3.48
N TYR A 354 15.90 -7.27 -3.95
CA TYR A 354 15.69 -7.51 -5.39
C TYR A 354 15.47 -6.24 -6.21
N SER A 355 15.06 -5.16 -5.58
CA SER A 355 14.97 -3.84 -6.22
C SER A 355 16.31 -3.30 -6.76
N LYS A 356 17.45 -3.89 -6.36
CA LYS A 356 18.80 -3.55 -6.86
C LYS A 356 19.33 -4.58 -7.88
N TRP A 357 18.60 -5.65 -8.12
CA TRP A 357 19.03 -6.78 -8.95
C TRP A 357 18.45 -6.67 -10.36
N HIS A 358 19.05 -7.39 -11.30
CA HIS A 358 18.37 -7.65 -12.57
C HIS A 358 17.18 -8.58 -12.31
N ALA A 359 16.05 -8.34 -13.00
CA ALA A 359 14.80 -9.04 -12.72
C ALA A 359 14.93 -10.56 -12.85
N ASP A 360 15.61 -11.04 -13.89
CA ASP A 360 15.80 -12.48 -14.11
C ASP A 360 16.59 -13.16 -12.99
N ASP A 361 17.60 -12.48 -12.43
CA ASP A 361 18.41 -13.02 -11.33
C ASP A 361 17.62 -13.06 -10.02
N ALA A 362 16.83 -12.02 -9.75
CA ALA A 362 15.94 -11.95 -8.60
C ALA A 362 14.89 -13.08 -8.63
N VAL A 363 14.24 -13.28 -9.78
CA VAL A 363 13.25 -14.35 -9.96
C VAL A 363 13.90 -15.73 -9.80
N ASN A 364 15.04 -15.97 -10.43
CA ASN A 364 15.75 -17.25 -10.30
C ASN A 364 16.16 -17.55 -8.85
N ASN A 365 16.66 -16.54 -8.13
CA ASN A 365 17.00 -16.69 -6.72
C ASN A 365 15.76 -16.99 -5.86
N LEU A 366 14.66 -16.27 -6.06
CA LEU A 366 13.40 -16.49 -5.33
C LEU A 366 12.87 -17.90 -5.54
N ILE A 367 12.81 -18.36 -6.80
CA ILE A 367 12.36 -19.71 -7.15
C ILE A 367 13.26 -20.76 -6.51
N HIS A 368 14.58 -20.57 -6.54
CA HIS A 368 15.51 -21.49 -5.90
C HIS A 368 15.25 -21.62 -4.39
N HIS A 369 14.99 -20.52 -3.68
CA HIS A 369 14.65 -20.58 -2.26
C HIS A 369 13.31 -21.30 -2.01
N ILE A 370 12.29 -21.06 -2.85
CA ILE A 370 10.99 -21.74 -2.78
C ILE A 370 11.14 -23.25 -3.00
N GLU A 371 11.95 -23.68 -3.96
CA GLU A 371 12.23 -25.09 -4.24
C GLU A 371 12.98 -25.78 -3.10
N ASN A 372 13.92 -25.07 -2.46
CA ASN A 372 14.64 -25.56 -1.29
C ASN A 372 13.68 -25.79 -0.12
N ILE A 373 12.78 -24.83 0.16
CA ILE A 373 11.75 -24.98 1.18
C ILE A 373 10.83 -26.15 0.86
N ALA A 374 10.33 -26.23 -0.38
CA ALA A 374 9.47 -27.31 -0.84
C ALA A 374 10.12 -28.71 -0.70
N THR A 375 11.45 -28.78 -0.80
CA THR A 375 12.21 -30.03 -0.63
C THR A 375 12.45 -30.36 0.83
N ALA A 376 12.69 -29.36 1.68
CA ALA A 376 12.93 -29.53 3.11
C ALA A 376 11.65 -29.88 3.90
N CYS A 377 10.50 -29.38 3.45
CA CYS A 377 9.22 -29.63 4.11
C CYS A 377 8.72 -31.07 3.86
N PRO A 378 8.54 -31.90 4.90
CA PRO A 378 8.24 -33.32 4.74
C PRO A 378 6.81 -33.59 4.24
N ASP A 379 5.86 -32.71 4.59
CA ASP A 379 4.45 -32.83 4.18
C ASP A 379 4.10 -31.81 3.09
N LYS A 380 4.43 -32.15 1.85
CA LYS A 380 4.19 -31.29 0.68
C LYS A 380 2.72 -30.93 0.46
N LYS A 381 1.78 -31.77 0.88
CA LYS A 381 0.34 -31.52 0.69
C LYS A 381 -0.17 -30.40 1.58
N ASN A 382 0.42 -30.25 2.77
CA ASN A 382 0.07 -29.22 3.75
C ASN A 382 1.06 -28.05 3.77
N THR A 383 2.12 -28.11 2.96
CA THR A 383 3.10 -27.02 2.84
C THR A 383 2.47 -25.82 2.12
N VAL A 384 2.46 -24.67 2.80
CA VAL A 384 2.02 -23.37 2.29
C VAL A 384 3.09 -22.34 2.60
N ILE A 385 3.81 -21.91 1.57
CA ILE A 385 4.83 -20.84 1.67
C ILE A 385 4.09 -19.51 1.55
N SER A 386 4.17 -18.66 2.57
CA SER A 386 3.49 -17.37 2.60
C SER A 386 4.50 -16.24 2.52
N ILE A 387 4.48 -15.51 1.41
CA ILE A 387 5.26 -14.29 1.19
C ILE A 387 4.30 -13.12 1.37
N ILE A 388 4.61 -12.24 2.32
CA ILE A 388 3.65 -11.19 2.67
C ILE A 388 4.32 -9.86 2.92
N LEU A 389 3.82 -8.85 2.20
CA LEU A 389 4.53 -7.63 1.90
C LEU A 389 3.58 -6.45 1.92
N ASP A 390 4.10 -5.27 2.22
CA ASP A 390 3.42 -4.01 1.93
C ASP A 390 3.25 -3.84 0.42
N GLY A 391 2.22 -3.11 0.03
CA GLY A 391 1.83 -2.95 -1.37
C GLY A 391 2.59 -1.86 -2.12
N GLU A 392 3.24 -0.95 -1.40
CA GLU A 392 3.95 0.25 -1.90
C GLU A 392 5.37 0.04 -2.46
#